data_AF-A0A4Q8UL09-F1
#
_entry.id   AF-A0A4Q8UL09-F1
#
_cell.length_a   1.000
_cell.length_b   1.000
_cell.length_c   1.000
_cell.angle_alpha   90.00
_cell.angle_beta   90.00
_cell.angle_gamma   90.00
#
_symmetry.space_group_name_H-M   'P 1'
#
loop_
_entity.id
_entity.type
_entity.pdbx_description
1 polymer ?
#
loop_
_entity_poly.entity_id
_entity_poly.type
_entity_poly.pdbx_seq_one_letter_code
_entity_poly.pdbx_strand_id
1 'polypeptide(L)'
;MYSEDDLNQAVKHGVFKQADVTRFRHFIEDSRQGKLVDEEQFKFITGFNDIFVVIACMLFVSCSAFLAGVVSDTLSPLITMIISWGLAEYFSRVKKMSLPSIVLVILFIASSVSLVFTVLDDVASPITIAASAGVFGALMAYVHWRRFGVPITLACVVASFAYTIIAGLIGDNRIDDVTTAYIALGLGVVVLSLAVFWDISDKQRTTKRSDVAFWLHLAAAPLIVHSIFSLLDVFNLDASFSAASIVLVVYVGLALVSITLDRRALMVSSLFYVLYVYTNVFSEFGFVSSAFAVSGVIAGLSLILLSAFWSPVRTGLLNVYPSTLRNKLPVTQ
;
A
#
# COMPACT_ATOMS: atom_id res chain seq x y z
N MET A 1 -26.27 21.45 10.34
CA MET A 1 -26.05 21.07 8.93
C MET A 1 -27.42 20.87 8.32
N TYR A 2 -27.78 21.63 7.29
CA TYR A 2 -29.08 21.50 6.62
C TYR A 2 -29.00 20.36 5.60
N SER A 3 -30.06 19.56 5.51
CA SER A 3 -30.18 18.45 4.56
C SER A 3 -30.72 18.93 3.20
N GLU A 4 -30.62 18.09 2.17
CA GLU A 4 -31.27 18.37 0.87
C GLU A 4 -32.79 18.52 0.99
N ASP A 5 -33.40 17.81 1.95
CA ASP A 5 -34.83 17.94 2.19
C ASP A 5 -35.17 19.33 2.76
N ASP A 6 -34.35 19.83 3.70
CA ASP A 6 -34.51 21.17 4.27
C ASP A 6 -34.40 22.27 3.20
N LEU A 7 -33.46 22.14 2.26
CA LEU A 7 -33.29 23.08 1.14
C LEU A 7 -34.49 23.04 0.18
N ASN A 8 -35.03 21.86 -0.12
CA ASN A 8 -36.21 21.72 -0.98
C ASN A 8 -37.49 22.25 -0.29
N GLN A 9 -37.63 22.05 1.02
CA GLN A 9 -38.71 22.64 1.81
C GLN A 9 -38.61 24.17 1.85
N ALA A 10 -37.41 24.72 2.00
CA ALA A 10 -37.20 26.17 1.99
C ALA A 10 -37.59 26.82 0.65
N VAL A 11 -37.42 26.12 -0.48
CA VAL A 11 -37.94 26.58 -1.78
C VAL A 11 -39.46 26.52 -1.83
N LYS A 12 -40.07 25.42 -1.36
CA LYS A 12 -41.54 25.29 -1.30
C LYS A 12 -42.19 26.39 -0.47
N HIS A 13 -41.54 26.82 0.61
CA HIS A 13 -42.02 27.90 1.47
C HIS A 13 -41.61 29.31 1.01
N GLY A 14 -41.00 29.44 -0.17
CA GLY A 14 -40.63 30.73 -0.75
C GLY A 14 -39.50 31.46 -0.03
N VAL A 15 -38.81 30.79 0.89
CA VAL A 15 -37.63 31.33 1.60
C VAL A 15 -36.46 31.49 0.62
N PHE A 16 -36.30 30.53 -0.30
CA PHE A 16 -35.33 30.59 -1.39
C PHE A 16 -35.99 30.42 -2.76
N LYS A 17 -35.40 31.01 -3.80
CA LYS A 17 -35.76 30.68 -5.18
C LYS A 17 -35.06 29.39 -5.60
N GLN A 18 -35.71 28.58 -6.43
CA GLN A 18 -35.13 27.34 -6.97
C GLN A 18 -33.75 27.59 -7.63
N ALA A 19 -33.59 28.72 -8.34
CA ALA A 19 -32.35 29.08 -9.00
C ALA A 19 -31.19 29.32 -8.01
N ASP A 20 -31.47 29.86 -6.83
CA ASP A 20 -30.46 30.16 -5.81
C ASP A 20 -29.99 28.87 -5.11
N VAL A 21 -30.91 27.93 -4.86
CA VAL A 21 -30.55 26.60 -4.36
C VAL A 21 -29.74 25.82 -5.39
N THR A 22 -30.08 25.89 -6.68
CA THR A 22 -29.27 25.28 -7.74
C THR A 22 -27.87 25.89 -7.85
N ARG A 23 -27.73 27.23 -7.72
CA ARG A 23 -26.41 27.88 -7.66
C ARG A 23 -25.64 27.49 -6.41
N PHE A 24 -26.32 27.39 -5.26
CA PHE A 24 -25.70 26.92 -4.02
C PHE A 24 -25.21 25.47 -4.15
N ARG A 25 -25.98 24.60 -4.82
CA ARG A 25 -25.54 23.23 -5.16
C ARG A 25 -24.27 23.25 -5.99
N HIS A 26 -24.25 24.01 -7.09
CA HIS A 26 -23.04 24.15 -7.91
C HIS A 26 -21.85 24.74 -7.13
N PHE A 27 -22.08 25.77 -6.32
CA PHE A 27 -21.04 26.36 -5.48
C PHE A 27 -20.48 25.36 -4.46
N ILE A 28 -21.34 24.56 -3.81
CA ILE A 28 -20.90 23.53 -2.87
C ILE A 28 -20.21 22.38 -3.59
N GLU A 29 -20.65 21.99 -4.78
CA GLU A 29 -19.97 21.00 -5.62
C GLU A 29 -18.58 21.48 -6.02
N ASP A 30 -18.43 22.71 -6.51
CA ASP A 30 -17.15 23.32 -6.88
C ASP A 30 -16.25 23.54 -5.65
N SER A 31 -16.81 24.03 -4.55
CA SER A 31 -16.08 24.24 -3.29
C SER A 31 -15.66 22.93 -2.65
N ARG A 32 -16.48 21.88 -2.75
CA ARG A 32 -16.09 20.53 -2.35
C ARG A 32 -15.03 19.99 -3.29
N GLN A 33 -15.09 20.22 -4.60
CA GLN A 33 -13.98 19.84 -5.48
C GLN A 33 -12.67 20.52 -5.08
N GLY A 34 -12.68 21.78 -4.63
CA GLY A 34 -11.50 22.45 -4.08
C GLY A 34 -11.03 21.90 -2.72
N LYS A 35 -11.96 21.51 -1.84
CA LYS A 35 -11.67 21.02 -0.48
C LYS A 35 -11.44 19.50 -0.38
N LEU A 36 -11.91 18.72 -1.36
CA LEU A 36 -11.72 17.27 -1.49
C LEU A 36 -10.33 16.91 -2.05
N VAL A 37 -9.54 17.89 -2.48
CA VAL A 37 -8.12 17.70 -2.83
C VAL A 37 -7.26 17.55 -1.57
N ASP A 38 -7.77 17.97 -0.41
CA ASP A 38 -7.01 18.10 0.85
C ASP A 38 -7.18 16.90 1.81
N GLU A 39 -8.01 15.93 1.46
CA GLU A 39 -8.04 14.65 2.14
C GLU A 39 -7.64 13.57 1.14
N GLU A 40 -6.67 12.71 1.50
CA GLU A 40 -6.51 11.39 0.88
C GLU A 40 -7.75 10.54 1.17
N GLN A 41 -8.95 10.99 0.76
CA GLN A 41 -10.14 10.15 0.70
C GLN A 41 -9.95 9.18 -0.46
N PHE A 42 -9.09 8.19 -0.23
CA PHE A 42 -9.35 6.88 -0.77
C PHE A 42 -10.76 6.51 -0.33
N LYS A 43 -11.73 6.68 -1.22
CA LYS A 43 -13.04 6.05 -1.08
C LYS A 43 -12.87 4.54 -1.30
N PHE A 44 -12.13 3.88 -0.40
CA PHE A 44 -12.13 2.42 -0.32
C PHE A 44 -13.53 1.95 0.03
N ILE A 45 -14.23 2.68 0.90
CA ILE A 45 -15.60 2.37 1.30
C ILE A 45 -16.50 3.46 0.74
N THR A 46 -17.21 3.17 -0.35
CA THR A 46 -18.26 4.05 -0.88
C THR A 46 -19.55 3.95 -0.05
N GLY A 47 -19.70 2.88 0.75
CA GLY A 47 -20.75 2.72 1.75
C GLY A 47 -20.68 1.35 2.46
N PHE A 48 -21.54 1.13 3.45
CA PHE A 48 -21.63 -0.14 4.20
C PHE A 48 -21.82 -1.38 3.31
N ASN A 49 -22.43 -1.20 2.13
CA ASN A 49 -22.58 -2.25 1.12
C ASN A 49 -21.23 -2.84 0.67
N ASP A 50 -20.17 -2.04 0.58
CA ASP A 50 -18.84 -2.53 0.15
C ASP A 50 -18.28 -3.52 1.17
N ILE A 51 -18.48 -3.23 2.46
CA ILE A 51 -18.06 -4.10 3.57
C ILE A 51 -18.84 -5.42 3.54
N PHE A 52 -20.16 -5.35 3.37
CA PHE A 52 -21.01 -6.55 3.26
C PHE A 52 -20.58 -7.45 2.10
N VAL A 53 -20.35 -6.87 0.92
CA VAL A 53 -19.89 -7.62 -0.27
C VAL A 53 -18.51 -8.22 -0.04
N VAL A 54 -17.59 -7.52 0.60
CA VAL A 54 -16.25 -8.04 0.94
C VAL A 54 -16.35 -9.24 1.87
N ILE A 55 -17.15 -9.15 2.93
CA ILE A 55 -17.37 -10.27 3.86
C ILE A 55 -17.98 -11.46 3.12
N ALA A 56 -18.99 -11.23 2.28
CA ALA A 56 -19.61 -12.28 1.48
C ALA A 56 -18.63 -12.93 0.49
N CYS A 57 -17.79 -12.14 -0.19
CA CYS A 57 -16.76 -12.64 -1.09
C CYS A 57 -15.71 -13.46 -0.33
N MET A 58 -15.18 -12.96 0.79
CA MET A 58 -14.19 -13.68 1.59
C MET A 58 -14.75 -15.00 2.12
N LEU A 59 -15.99 -15.00 2.64
CA LEU A 59 -16.63 -16.22 3.13
C LEU A 59 -16.84 -17.22 1.99
N PHE A 60 -17.44 -16.79 0.88
CA PHE A 60 -17.71 -17.67 -0.26
C PHE A 60 -16.42 -18.27 -0.84
N VAL A 61 -15.43 -17.42 -1.14
CA VAL A 61 -14.14 -17.87 -1.70
C VAL A 61 -13.41 -18.81 -0.73
N SER A 62 -13.32 -18.46 0.56
CA SER A 62 -12.61 -19.30 1.55
C SER A 62 -13.31 -20.64 1.78
N CYS A 63 -14.64 -20.67 1.86
CA CYS A 63 -15.39 -21.91 1.99
C CYS A 63 -15.26 -22.80 0.73
N SER A 64 -15.31 -22.21 -0.46
CA SER A 64 -15.07 -22.93 -1.71
C SER A 64 -13.64 -23.48 -1.80
N ALA A 65 -12.64 -22.69 -1.39
CA ALA A 65 -11.24 -23.10 -1.33
C ALA A 65 -11.04 -24.28 -0.37
N PHE A 66 -11.66 -24.22 0.81
CA PHE A 66 -11.61 -25.28 1.81
C PHE A 66 -12.23 -26.58 1.28
N LEU A 67 -13.44 -26.51 0.72
CA LEU A 67 -14.12 -27.69 0.15
C LEU A 67 -13.34 -28.31 -1.01
N ALA A 68 -12.72 -27.48 -1.87
CA ALA A 68 -11.87 -27.95 -2.94
C ALA A 68 -10.57 -28.61 -2.41
N GLY A 69 -10.00 -28.06 -1.34
CA GLY A 69 -8.83 -28.62 -0.65
C GLY A 69 -9.07 -30.00 -0.04
N VAL A 70 -10.28 -30.28 0.44
CA VAL A 70 -10.66 -31.63 0.91
C VAL A 70 -10.54 -32.68 -0.21
N VAL A 71 -10.73 -32.28 -1.47
CA VAL A 71 -10.61 -33.18 -2.62
C VAL A 71 -9.16 -33.26 -3.11
N SER A 72 -8.47 -32.12 -3.22
CA SER A 72 -7.07 -32.03 -3.64
C SER A 72 -6.48 -30.68 -3.28
N ASP A 73 -5.23 -30.67 -2.81
CA ASP A 73 -4.49 -29.45 -2.51
C ASP A 73 -4.36 -28.53 -3.72
N THR A 74 -4.24 -29.09 -4.93
CA THR A 74 -4.17 -28.34 -6.20
C THR A 74 -5.52 -27.74 -6.61
N LEU A 75 -6.63 -28.39 -6.26
CA LEU A 75 -7.96 -27.86 -6.59
C LEU A 75 -8.31 -26.61 -5.79
N SER A 76 -7.81 -26.49 -4.55
CA SER A 76 -8.06 -25.32 -3.70
C SER A 76 -7.65 -23.99 -4.33
N PRO A 77 -6.39 -23.77 -4.74
CA PRO A 77 -5.98 -22.53 -5.39
C PRO A 77 -6.62 -22.39 -6.78
N LEU A 78 -6.84 -23.47 -7.52
CA LEU A 78 -7.49 -23.39 -8.84
C LEU A 78 -8.92 -22.84 -8.74
N ILE A 79 -9.72 -23.37 -7.80
CA ILE A 79 -11.10 -22.91 -7.57
C ILE A 79 -11.12 -21.48 -7.04
N THR A 80 -10.21 -21.14 -6.11
CA THR A 80 -10.05 -19.77 -5.60
C THR A 80 -9.77 -18.78 -6.74
N MET A 81 -8.87 -19.14 -7.66
CA MET A 81 -8.50 -18.32 -8.81
C MET A 81 -9.70 -18.12 -9.76
N ILE A 82 -10.43 -19.18 -10.09
CA ILE A 82 -11.60 -19.12 -10.97
C ILE A 82 -12.73 -18.28 -10.36
N ILE A 83 -13.07 -18.51 -9.09
CA ILE A 83 -14.14 -17.79 -8.41
C ILE A 83 -13.76 -16.31 -8.26
N SER A 84 -12.53 -16.01 -7.85
CA SER A 84 -12.07 -14.62 -7.68
C SER A 84 -12.16 -13.84 -9.00
N TRP A 85 -11.80 -14.46 -10.12
CA TRP A 85 -11.98 -13.87 -11.46
C TRP A 85 -13.46 -13.64 -11.79
N GLY A 86 -14.31 -14.65 -11.57
CA GLY A 86 -15.75 -14.56 -11.85
C GLY A 86 -16.44 -13.47 -11.04
N LEU A 87 -16.11 -13.35 -9.75
CA LEU A 87 -16.60 -12.27 -8.89
C LEU A 87 -16.05 -10.90 -9.33
N ALA A 88 -14.81 -10.83 -9.80
CA ALA A 88 -14.20 -9.58 -10.29
C ALA A 88 -14.88 -9.09 -11.59
N GLU A 89 -15.36 -9.98 -12.46
CA GLU A 89 -16.18 -9.58 -13.63
C GLU A 89 -17.46 -8.85 -13.19
N TYR A 90 -18.09 -9.26 -12.10
CA TYR A 90 -19.27 -8.57 -11.61
C TYR A 90 -18.93 -7.33 -10.78
N PHE A 91 -18.16 -7.49 -9.70
CA PHE A 91 -17.95 -6.43 -8.72
C PHE A 91 -16.92 -5.38 -9.18
N SER A 92 -15.86 -5.79 -9.87
CA SER A 92 -14.82 -4.87 -10.34
C SER A 92 -15.21 -4.20 -11.65
N ARG A 93 -15.70 -4.96 -12.63
CA ARG A 93 -15.96 -4.43 -13.98
C ARG A 93 -17.34 -3.79 -14.12
N VAL A 94 -18.39 -4.47 -13.65
CA VAL A 94 -19.78 -3.99 -13.82
C VAL A 94 -20.13 -3.00 -12.70
N LYS A 95 -19.95 -3.39 -11.43
CA LYS A 95 -20.32 -2.55 -10.28
C LYS A 95 -19.26 -1.49 -9.92
N LYS A 96 -18.03 -1.62 -10.41
CA LYS A 96 -16.92 -0.67 -10.18
C LYS A 96 -16.66 -0.39 -8.68
N MET A 97 -16.82 -1.41 -7.83
CA MET A 97 -16.62 -1.29 -6.38
C MET A 97 -15.12 -1.38 -6.04
N SER A 98 -14.57 -0.44 -5.28
CA SER A 98 -13.13 -0.36 -5.01
C SER A 98 -12.64 -1.42 -4.03
N LEU A 99 -13.23 -1.52 -2.82
CA LEU A 99 -12.78 -2.45 -1.79
C LEU A 99 -12.95 -3.94 -2.15
N PRO A 100 -14.11 -4.41 -2.65
CA PRO A 100 -14.24 -5.77 -3.16
C PRO A 100 -13.20 -6.09 -4.24
N SER A 101 -12.92 -5.15 -5.15
CA SER A 101 -11.92 -5.36 -6.20
C SER A 101 -10.51 -5.58 -5.65
N ILE A 102 -10.13 -4.87 -4.59
CA ILE A 102 -8.83 -5.03 -3.93
C ILE A 102 -8.72 -6.41 -3.28
N VAL A 103 -9.76 -6.84 -2.56
CA VAL A 103 -9.77 -8.16 -1.92
C VAL A 103 -9.72 -9.28 -2.96
N LEU A 104 -10.56 -9.20 -3.99
CA LEU A 104 -10.64 -10.22 -5.04
C LEU A 104 -9.33 -10.34 -5.82
N VAL A 105 -8.61 -9.24 -6.06
CA VAL A 105 -7.34 -9.32 -6.78
C VAL A 105 -6.21 -9.89 -5.94
N ILE A 106 -6.18 -9.59 -4.63
CA ILE A 106 -5.24 -10.24 -3.71
C ILE A 106 -5.49 -11.74 -3.69
N LEU A 107 -6.75 -12.18 -3.56
CA LEU A 107 -7.13 -13.59 -3.59
C LEU A 107 -6.77 -14.25 -4.92
N PHE A 108 -7.04 -13.59 -6.04
CA PHE A 108 -6.72 -14.09 -7.38
C PHE A 108 -5.21 -14.29 -7.57
N ILE A 109 -4.39 -13.30 -7.18
CA ILE A 109 -2.94 -13.36 -7.37
C ILE A 109 -2.32 -14.38 -6.39
N ALA A 110 -2.73 -14.36 -5.12
CA ALA A 110 -2.26 -15.33 -4.13
C ALA A 110 -2.57 -16.76 -4.57
N SER A 111 -3.80 -17.04 -5.02
CA SER A 111 -4.16 -18.36 -5.52
C SER A 111 -3.42 -18.75 -6.81
N SER A 112 -3.13 -17.80 -7.71
CA SER A 112 -2.29 -18.09 -8.89
C SER A 112 -0.87 -18.53 -8.51
N VAL A 113 -0.27 -17.87 -7.51
CA VAL A 113 1.05 -18.23 -6.99
C VAL A 113 0.99 -19.59 -6.29
N SER A 114 0.03 -19.79 -5.38
CA SER A 114 -0.17 -21.06 -4.67
C SER A 114 -0.43 -22.24 -5.60
N LEU A 115 -1.15 -22.03 -6.71
CA LEU A 115 -1.39 -23.07 -7.71
C LEU A 115 -0.08 -23.63 -8.26
N VAL A 116 0.90 -22.77 -8.55
CA VAL A 116 2.21 -23.20 -9.04
C VAL A 116 2.95 -24.03 -8.00
N PHE A 117 2.90 -23.63 -6.73
CA PHE A 117 3.46 -24.43 -5.64
C PHE A 117 2.84 -25.83 -5.60
N THR A 118 1.51 -25.93 -5.59
CA THR A 118 0.83 -27.24 -5.51
C THR A 118 1.01 -28.11 -6.75
N VAL A 119 1.14 -27.52 -7.94
CA VAL A 119 1.31 -28.30 -9.19
C VAL A 119 2.74 -28.82 -9.34
N LEU A 120 3.73 -28.08 -8.84
CA LEU A 120 5.14 -28.38 -9.07
C LEU A 120 5.85 -29.03 -7.88
N ASP A 121 5.18 -29.17 -6.72
CA ASP A 121 5.77 -29.61 -5.45
C ASP A 121 6.61 -30.89 -5.57
N ASP A 122 6.09 -31.90 -6.27
CA ASP A 122 6.75 -33.21 -6.42
C ASP A 122 7.70 -33.32 -7.61
N VAL A 123 7.74 -32.33 -8.51
CA VAL A 123 8.39 -32.46 -9.83
C VAL A 123 9.48 -31.44 -10.10
N ALA A 124 9.61 -30.40 -9.27
CA ALA A 124 10.56 -29.32 -9.46
C ALA A 124 11.31 -28.97 -8.17
N SER A 125 12.51 -28.40 -8.31
CA SER A 125 13.24 -27.89 -7.15
C SER A 125 12.52 -26.68 -6.52
N PRO A 126 12.65 -26.43 -5.19
CA PRO A 126 12.02 -25.27 -4.53
C PRO A 126 12.31 -23.93 -5.22
N ILE A 127 13.52 -23.79 -5.78
CA ILE A 127 13.95 -22.60 -6.54
C ILE A 127 13.13 -22.45 -7.82
N THR A 128 13.01 -23.54 -8.58
CA THR A 128 12.24 -23.58 -9.82
C THR A 128 10.77 -23.29 -9.54
N ILE A 129 10.23 -23.82 -8.44
CA ILE A 129 8.86 -23.56 -8.01
C ILE A 129 8.68 -22.06 -7.71
N ALA A 130 9.53 -21.48 -6.85
CA ALA A 130 9.41 -20.08 -6.45
C ALA A 130 9.57 -19.12 -7.65
N ALA A 131 10.55 -19.37 -8.53
CA ALA A 131 10.74 -18.58 -9.74
C ALA A 131 9.51 -18.67 -10.67
N SER A 132 9.01 -19.89 -10.91
CA SER A 132 7.82 -20.13 -11.74
C SER A 132 6.58 -19.48 -11.14
N ALA A 133 6.42 -19.56 -9.82
CA ALA A 133 5.29 -18.99 -9.10
C ALA A 133 5.28 -17.46 -9.20
N GLY A 134 6.44 -16.81 -9.08
CA GLY A 134 6.55 -15.36 -9.28
C GLY A 134 6.31 -14.93 -10.73
N VAL A 135 6.82 -15.68 -11.73
CA VAL A 135 6.57 -15.38 -13.16
C VAL A 135 5.09 -15.53 -13.49
N PHE A 136 4.48 -16.62 -13.04
CA PHE A 136 3.05 -16.87 -13.25
C PHE A 136 2.18 -15.86 -12.51
N GLY A 137 2.53 -15.50 -11.27
CA GLY A 137 1.85 -14.46 -10.50
C GLY A 137 1.91 -13.10 -11.19
N ALA A 138 3.08 -12.71 -11.72
CA ALA A 138 3.24 -11.47 -12.48
C ALA A 138 2.42 -11.48 -13.77
N LEU A 139 2.39 -12.61 -14.49
CA LEU A 139 1.56 -12.78 -15.68
C LEU A 139 0.08 -12.66 -15.36
N MET A 140 -0.40 -13.36 -14.34
CA MET A 140 -1.81 -13.33 -13.91
C MET A 140 -2.21 -11.94 -13.42
N ALA A 141 -1.35 -11.26 -12.64
CA ALA A 141 -1.56 -9.89 -12.21
C ALA A 141 -1.67 -8.92 -13.40
N TYR A 142 -0.83 -9.07 -14.42
CA TYR A 142 -0.89 -8.27 -15.64
C TYR A 142 -2.16 -8.52 -16.45
N VAL A 143 -2.56 -9.79 -16.61
CA VAL A 143 -3.83 -10.18 -17.26
C VAL A 143 -5.02 -9.57 -16.51
N HIS A 144 -5.02 -9.66 -15.18
CA HIS A 144 -6.05 -9.04 -14.35
C HIS A 144 -6.06 -7.52 -14.50
N TRP A 145 -4.90 -6.85 -14.53
CA TRP A 145 -4.83 -5.40 -14.76
C TRP A 145 -5.42 -5.00 -16.11
N ARG A 146 -5.04 -5.71 -17.19
CA ARG A 146 -5.54 -5.45 -18.54
C ARG A 146 -7.06 -5.59 -18.65
N ARG A 147 -7.64 -6.49 -17.85
CA ARG A 147 -9.09 -6.74 -17.85
C ARG A 147 -9.89 -5.77 -16.99
N PHE A 148 -9.44 -5.54 -15.75
CA PHE A 148 -10.23 -4.83 -14.73
C PHE A 148 -9.73 -3.41 -14.43
N GLY A 149 -8.47 -3.10 -14.75
CA GLY A 149 -7.89 -1.78 -14.55
C GLY A 149 -7.84 -1.34 -13.08
N VAL A 150 -7.71 -2.29 -12.14
CA VAL A 150 -7.63 -2.04 -10.70
C VAL A 150 -6.21 -1.60 -10.33
N PRO A 151 -5.98 -0.39 -9.76
CA PRO A 151 -4.63 0.16 -9.58
C PRO A 151 -3.63 -0.73 -8.82
N ILE A 152 -4.06 -1.43 -7.76
CA ILE A 152 -3.18 -2.29 -6.94
C ILE A 152 -2.52 -3.42 -7.75
N THR A 153 -3.14 -3.86 -8.85
CA THR A 153 -2.59 -4.95 -9.68
C THR A 153 -1.18 -4.67 -10.18
N LEU A 154 -0.85 -3.42 -10.52
CA LEU A 154 0.49 -3.05 -10.97
C LEU A 154 1.52 -3.20 -9.85
N ALA A 155 1.15 -2.89 -8.61
CA ALA A 155 1.99 -3.15 -7.45
C ALA A 155 2.20 -4.66 -7.25
N CYS A 156 1.15 -5.46 -7.45
CA CYS A 156 1.28 -6.92 -7.41
C CYS A 156 2.17 -7.47 -8.54
N VAL A 157 2.09 -6.94 -9.78
CA VAL A 157 3.00 -7.33 -10.89
C VAL A 157 4.45 -7.12 -10.48
N VAL A 158 4.75 -5.92 -9.97
CA VAL A 158 6.09 -5.54 -9.55
C VAL A 158 6.57 -6.37 -8.36
N ALA A 159 5.70 -6.61 -7.37
CA ALA A 159 6.01 -7.45 -6.22
C ALA A 159 6.29 -8.90 -6.63
N SER A 160 5.49 -9.48 -7.54
CA SER A 160 5.72 -10.83 -8.08
C SER A 160 7.03 -10.92 -8.87
N PHE A 161 7.36 -9.88 -9.65
CA PHE A 161 8.64 -9.82 -10.37
C PHE A 161 9.85 -9.71 -9.43
N ALA A 162 9.76 -8.85 -8.41
CA ALA A 162 10.79 -8.72 -7.39
C ALA A 162 10.96 -10.05 -6.62
N TYR A 163 9.86 -10.71 -6.28
CA TYR A 163 9.87 -12.04 -5.67
C TYR A 163 10.58 -13.08 -6.55
N THR A 164 10.28 -13.15 -7.86
CA THR A 164 10.98 -14.05 -8.78
C THR A 164 12.49 -13.85 -8.74
N ILE A 165 12.95 -12.60 -8.82
CA ILE A 165 14.38 -12.28 -8.81
C ILE A 165 15.00 -12.73 -7.50
N ILE A 166 14.43 -12.31 -6.36
CA ILE A 166 14.98 -12.60 -5.03
C ILE A 166 14.97 -14.11 -4.76
N ALA A 167 13.88 -14.81 -5.03
CA ALA A 167 13.77 -16.25 -4.81
C ALA A 167 14.74 -17.05 -5.70
N GLY A 168 14.93 -16.65 -6.96
CA GLY A 168 15.88 -17.29 -7.86
C GLY A 168 17.35 -17.11 -7.43
N LEU A 169 17.65 -16.03 -6.71
CA LEU A 169 18.99 -15.75 -6.21
C LEU A 169 19.31 -16.49 -4.90
N ILE A 170 18.35 -16.52 -3.98
CA ILE A 170 18.48 -17.21 -2.68
C ILE A 170 18.59 -18.72 -2.90
N GLY A 171 17.72 -19.27 -3.74
CA GLY A 171 17.54 -20.72 -3.83
C GLY A 171 18.80 -21.50 -4.18
N ASP A 172 19.74 -20.91 -4.93
CA ASP A 172 20.94 -21.58 -5.42
C ASP A 172 22.19 -21.22 -4.59
N ASN A 173 22.03 -20.61 -3.40
CA ASN A 173 23.11 -20.10 -2.54
C ASN A 173 24.16 -19.27 -3.31
N ARG A 174 23.76 -18.67 -4.43
CA ARG A 174 24.67 -18.01 -5.37
C ARG A 174 25.24 -16.73 -4.80
N ILE A 175 24.49 -16.12 -3.88
CA ILE A 175 24.78 -14.84 -3.29
C ILE A 175 24.49 -14.90 -1.79
N ASP A 176 25.22 -14.09 -1.02
CA ASP A 176 25.01 -13.92 0.41
C ASP A 176 23.80 -13.00 0.69
N ASP A 177 23.39 -12.96 1.97
CA ASP A 177 22.26 -12.14 2.42
C ASP A 177 22.50 -10.65 2.15
N VAL A 178 23.77 -10.20 2.26
CA VAL A 178 24.18 -8.82 1.98
C VAL A 178 23.93 -8.46 0.52
N THR A 179 24.37 -9.29 -0.42
CA THR A 179 24.12 -9.08 -1.85
C THR A 179 22.62 -9.14 -2.17
N THR A 180 21.88 -10.05 -1.54
CA THR A 180 20.42 -10.14 -1.67
C THR A 180 19.75 -8.84 -1.22
N ALA A 181 20.18 -8.28 -0.08
CA ALA A 181 19.67 -7.01 0.43
C ALA A 181 19.97 -5.83 -0.51
N TYR A 182 21.17 -5.76 -1.10
CA TYR A 182 21.51 -4.75 -2.11
C TYR A 182 20.66 -4.86 -3.38
N ILE A 183 20.40 -6.08 -3.86
CA ILE A 183 19.54 -6.31 -5.04
C ILE A 183 18.10 -5.89 -4.73
N ALA A 184 17.56 -6.30 -3.58
CA ALA A 184 16.22 -5.91 -3.13
C ALA A 184 16.12 -4.38 -2.95
N LEU A 185 17.17 -3.72 -2.44
CA LEU A 185 17.24 -2.26 -2.34
C LEU A 185 17.21 -1.61 -3.73
N GLY A 186 18.00 -2.10 -4.66
CA GLY A 186 18.03 -1.63 -6.05
C GLY A 186 16.67 -1.76 -6.72
N LEU A 187 16.01 -2.92 -6.57
CA LEU A 187 14.63 -3.12 -7.02
C LEU A 187 13.68 -2.11 -6.36
N GLY A 188 13.74 -1.96 -5.03
CA GLY A 188 12.93 -0.99 -4.30
C GLY A 188 13.09 0.44 -4.82
N VAL A 189 14.32 0.88 -5.11
CA VAL A 189 14.61 2.20 -5.70
C VAL A 189 14.03 2.33 -7.12
N VAL A 190 14.13 1.29 -7.95
CA VAL A 190 13.51 1.28 -9.29
C VAL A 190 11.99 1.42 -9.18
N VAL A 191 11.36 0.66 -8.28
CA VAL A 191 9.90 0.72 -8.07
C VAL A 191 9.47 2.07 -7.52
N LEU A 192 10.22 2.63 -6.56
CA LEU A 192 9.96 3.97 -6.03
C LEU A 192 10.09 5.02 -7.14
N SER A 193 11.10 4.91 -8.01
CA SER A 193 11.28 5.82 -9.14
C SER A 193 10.11 5.76 -10.12
N LEU A 194 9.60 4.56 -10.40
CA LEU A 194 8.38 4.38 -11.18
C LEU A 194 7.16 5.00 -10.49
N ALA A 195 7.00 4.78 -9.18
CA ALA A 195 5.92 5.36 -8.39
C ALA A 195 5.93 6.89 -8.45
N VAL A 196 7.11 7.51 -8.28
CA VAL A 196 7.31 8.95 -8.39
C VAL A 196 7.03 9.45 -9.82
N PHE A 197 7.42 8.70 -10.85
CA PHE A 197 7.11 9.04 -12.24
C PHE A 197 5.59 9.12 -12.48
N TRP A 198 4.82 8.17 -11.94
CA TRP A 198 3.36 8.21 -12.02
C TRP A 198 2.75 9.36 -11.21
N ASP A 199 3.25 9.65 -10.01
CA ASP A 199 2.77 10.76 -9.17
C ASP A 199 3.01 12.13 -9.84
N ILE A 200 4.20 12.35 -10.42
CA ILE A 200 4.54 13.61 -11.11
C ILE A 200 3.69 13.79 -12.37
N SER A 201 3.28 12.70 -13.01
CA SER A 201 2.43 12.71 -14.20
C SER A 201 0.97 13.12 -13.91
N ASP A 202 0.57 13.19 -12.64
CA ASP A 202 -0.77 13.57 -12.17
C ASP A 202 -0.70 14.46 -10.93
N LYS A 203 -0.09 15.65 -11.09
CA LYS A 203 0.15 16.59 -9.98
C LYS A 203 -1.10 17.05 -9.24
N GLN A 204 -2.24 17.08 -9.95
CA GLN A 204 -3.53 17.50 -9.40
C GLN A 204 -4.29 16.33 -8.76
N ARG A 205 -3.77 15.09 -8.85
CA ARG A 205 -4.36 13.87 -8.31
C ARG A 205 -5.80 13.62 -8.77
N THR A 206 -6.07 13.88 -10.06
CA THR A 206 -7.44 13.77 -10.60
C THR A 206 -7.67 12.48 -11.38
N THR A 207 -6.62 11.70 -11.67
CA THR A 207 -6.70 10.48 -12.49
C THR A 207 -6.34 9.23 -11.70
N LYS A 208 -6.64 8.06 -12.27
CA LYS A 208 -6.23 6.75 -11.73
C LYS A 208 -4.70 6.59 -11.59
N ARG A 209 -3.89 7.49 -12.16
CA ARG A 209 -2.42 7.44 -12.07
C ARG A 209 -1.94 7.69 -10.65
N SER A 210 -2.60 8.59 -9.90
CA SER A 210 -2.30 8.80 -8.48
C SER A 210 -2.58 7.53 -7.66
N ASP A 211 -3.64 6.78 -7.96
CA ASP A 211 -3.92 5.51 -7.28
C ASP A 211 -2.84 4.47 -7.56
N VAL A 212 -2.40 4.35 -8.82
CA VAL A 212 -1.31 3.44 -9.21
C VAL A 212 -0.01 3.81 -8.49
N ALA A 213 0.33 5.10 -8.47
CA ALA A 213 1.51 5.60 -7.78
C ALA A 213 1.48 5.30 -6.28
N PHE A 214 0.33 5.44 -5.63
CA PHE A 214 0.16 5.08 -4.22
C PHE A 214 0.50 3.60 -3.97
N TRP A 215 -0.06 2.69 -4.76
CA TRP A 215 0.19 1.25 -4.58
C TRP A 215 1.63 0.87 -4.88
N LEU A 216 2.29 1.55 -5.82
CA LEU A 216 3.71 1.32 -6.09
C LEU A 216 4.62 1.86 -4.99
N HIS A 217 4.28 2.99 -4.36
CA HIS A 217 4.96 3.44 -3.14
C HIS A 217 4.81 2.39 -2.02
N LEU A 218 3.62 1.81 -1.87
CA LEU A 218 3.37 0.76 -0.89
C LEU A 218 4.21 -0.50 -1.18
N ALA A 219 4.37 -0.90 -2.45
CA ALA A 219 5.22 -2.03 -2.83
C ALA A 219 6.72 -1.74 -2.71
N ALA A 220 7.16 -0.52 -3.02
CA ALA A 220 8.56 -0.10 -2.89
C ALA A 220 9.02 -0.03 -1.42
N ALA A 221 8.11 0.36 -0.51
CA ALA A 221 8.45 0.61 0.88
C ALA A 221 9.10 -0.59 1.59
N PRO A 222 8.51 -1.81 1.61
CA PRO A 222 9.16 -2.95 2.25
C PRO A 222 10.46 -3.35 1.57
N LEU A 223 10.58 -3.25 0.23
CA LEU A 223 11.82 -3.54 -0.49
C LEU A 223 12.97 -2.62 -0.07
N ILE A 224 12.70 -1.33 0.09
CA ILE A 224 13.73 -0.37 0.52
C ILE A 224 14.03 -0.53 2.00
N VAL A 225 12.99 -0.51 2.83
CA VAL A 225 13.13 -0.45 4.28
C VAL A 225 13.75 -1.73 4.82
N HIS A 226 13.24 -2.90 4.42
CA HIS A 226 13.80 -4.18 4.87
C HIS A 226 15.26 -4.32 4.46
N SER A 227 15.61 -3.96 3.22
CA SER A 227 16.99 -4.00 2.76
C SER A 227 17.92 -3.07 3.55
N ILE A 228 17.52 -1.83 3.82
CA ILE A 228 18.35 -0.90 4.61
C ILE A 228 18.60 -1.48 6.02
N PHE A 229 17.55 -1.95 6.69
CA PHE A 229 17.69 -2.49 8.06
C PHE A 229 18.40 -3.85 8.11
N SER A 230 18.29 -4.66 7.06
CA SER A 230 19.05 -5.91 6.91
C SER A 230 20.54 -5.62 6.67
N LEU A 231 20.88 -4.62 5.85
CA LEU A 231 22.28 -4.20 5.63
C LEU A 231 22.93 -3.60 6.88
N LEU A 232 22.13 -3.03 7.78
CA LEU A 232 22.58 -2.56 9.09
C LEU A 232 22.63 -3.67 10.15
N ASP A 233 22.24 -4.89 9.77
CA ASP A 233 22.19 -6.06 10.63
C ASP A 233 21.40 -5.84 11.93
N VAL A 234 20.28 -5.11 11.82
CA VAL A 234 19.59 -4.53 12.98
C VAL A 234 19.10 -5.55 14.02
N PHE A 235 18.88 -6.80 13.60
CA PHE A 235 18.43 -7.88 14.47
C PHE A 235 19.56 -8.49 15.30
N ASN A 236 20.81 -8.32 14.88
CA ASN A 236 22.00 -8.81 15.59
C ASN A 236 22.80 -7.68 16.25
N LEU A 237 22.40 -6.42 16.07
CA LEU A 237 23.00 -5.29 16.78
C LEU A 237 22.79 -5.45 18.29
N ASP A 238 23.88 -5.33 19.05
CA ASP A 238 23.80 -5.18 20.50
C ASP A 238 22.90 -3.99 20.86
N ALA A 239 22.06 -4.19 21.87
CA ALA A 239 21.13 -3.21 22.41
C ALA A 239 21.91 -2.01 23.00
N SER A 240 22.31 -1.10 22.11
CA SER A 240 23.23 0.00 22.40
C SER A 240 22.66 1.34 21.96
N PHE A 241 23.11 2.41 22.61
CA PHE A 241 22.74 3.77 22.24
C PHE A 241 23.17 4.11 20.79
N SER A 242 24.27 3.54 20.32
CA SER A 242 24.73 3.65 18.93
C SER A 242 23.75 3.03 17.95
N ALA A 243 23.25 1.81 18.21
CA ALA A 243 22.27 1.15 17.35
C ALA A 243 20.96 1.96 17.27
N ALA A 244 20.45 2.44 18.40
CA ALA A 244 19.28 3.32 18.44
C ALA A 244 19.50 4.60 17.62
N SER A 245 20.68 5.22 17.74
CA SER A 245 21.01 6.46 17.01
C SER A 245 21.06 6.26 15.50
N ILE A 246 21.65 5.15 15.02
CA ILE A 246 21.70 4.82 13.59
C ILE A 246 20.28 4.63 13.04
N VAL A 247 19.46 3.84 13.73
CA VAL A 247 18.07 3.55 13.35
C VAL A 247 17.23 4.82 13.33
N LEU A 248 17.44 5.73 14.29
CA LEU A 248 16.79 7.04 14.30
C LEU A 248 17.18 7.90 13.10
N VAL A 249 18.47 7.96 12.76
CA VAL A 249 18.95 8.73 11.60
C VAL A 249 18.34 8.20 10.30
N VAL A 250 18.31 6.88 10.13
CA VAL A 250 17.66 6.23 8.97
C VAL A 250 16.17 6.54 8.95
N TYR A 251 15.48 6.41 10.08
CA TYR A 251 14.04 6.69 10.18
C TYR A 251 13.73 8.15 9.82
N VAL A 252 14.53 9.11 10.32
CA VAL A 252 14.40 10.54 9.97
C VAL A 252 14.67 10.75 8.48
N GLY A 253 15.68 10.11 7.91
CA GLY A 253 15.96 10.16 6.47
C GLY A 253 14.78 9.67 5.62
N LEU A 254 14.20 8.52 5.99
CA LEU A 254 13.00 7.97 5.34
C LEU A 254 11.79 8.89 5.54
N ALA A 255 11.63 9.50 6.71
CA ALA A 255 10.57 10.47 6.97
C ALA A 255 10.71 11.73 6.10
N LEU A 256 11.91 12.26 5.92
CA LEU A 256 12.18 13.40 5.03
C LEU A 256 11.84 13.06 3.57
N VAL A 257 12.19 11.86 3.10
CA VAL A 257 11.80 11.38 1.76
C VAL A 257 10.27 11.28 1.66
N SER A 258 9.62 10.67 2.66
CA SER A 258 8.16 10.56 2.74
C SER A 258 7.44 11.91 2.71
N ILE A 259 7.92 12.90 3.45
CA ILE A 259 7.37 14.27 3.49
C ILE A 259 7.57 14.96 2.13
N THR A 260 8.76 14.79 1.53
CA THR A 260 9.08 15.38 0.22
C THR A 260 8.15 14.86 -0.87
N LEU A 261 7.91 13.54 -0.89
CA LEU A 261 7.03 12.87 -1.84
C LEU A 261 5.54 13.03 -1.51
N ASP A 262 5.21 13.54 -0.32
CA ASP A 262 3.84 13.57 0.20
C ASP A 262 3.22 12.16 0.27
N ARG A 263 4.00 11.16 0.69
CA ARG A 263 3.61 9.74 0.77
C ARG A 263 4.11 9.10 2.06
N ARG A 264 3.19 8.53 2.85
CA ARG A 264 3.45 8.00 4.21
C ARG A 264 3.98 6.56 4.25
N ALA A 265 3.99 5.85 3.13
CA ALA A 265 4.27 4.40 3.08
C ALA A 265 5.64 3.99 3.65
N LEU A 266 6.72 4.72 3.35
CA LEU A 266 8.07 4.42 3.84
C LEU A 266 8.14 4.50 5.38
N MET A 267 7.54 5.55 5.96
CA MET A 267 7.49 5.71 7.41
C MET A 267 6.76 4.56 8.09
N VAL A 268 5.59 4.20 7.58
CA VAL A 268 4.79 3.08 8.13
C VAL A 268 5.55 1.77 8.04
N SER A 269 6.20 1.48 6.91
CA SER A 269 7.00 0.26 6.73
C SER A 269 8.20 0.19 7.68
N SER A 270 8.81 1.32 8.02
CA SER A 270 9.98 1.39 8.94
C SER A 270 9.64 1.30 10.42
N LEU A 271 8.36 1.49 10.79
CA LEU A 271 7.91 1.54 12.17
C LEU A 271 8.23 0.24 12.95
N PHE A 272 8.10 -0.91 12.30
CA PHE A 272 8.42 -2.21 12.91
C PHE A 272 9.87 -2.27 13.41
N TYR A 273 10.84 -1.83 12.59
CA TYR A 273 12.26 -1.86 12.93
C TYR A 273 12.60 -0.87 14.04
N VAL A 274 12.01 0.33 14.00
CA VAL A 274 12.17 1.33 15.07
C VAL A 274 11.64 0.77 16.39
N LEU A 275 10.43 0.20 16.40
CA LEU A 275 9.86 -0.39 17.60
C LEU A 275 10.69 -1.55 18.13
N TYR A 276 11.19 -2.42 17.25
CA TYR A 276 12.05 -3.54 17.62
C TYR A 276 13.33 -3.06 18.34
N VAL A 277 14.07 -2.15 17.72
CA VAL A 277 15.35 -1.65 18.26
C VAL A 277 15.15 -0.93 19.59
N TYR A 278 14.19 0.00 19.64
CA TYR A 278 13.95 0.77 20.85
C TYR A 278 13.41 -0.10 22.00
N THR A 279 12.63 -1.15 21.69
CA THR A 279 12.19 -2.12 22.70
C THR A 279 13.40 -2.85 23.30
N ASN A 280 14.34 -3.30 22.47
CA ASN A 280 15.54 -3.99 22.95
C ASN A 280 16.43 -3.06 23.78
N VAL A 281 16.64 -1.82 23.29
CA VAL A 281 17.45 -0.82 23.98
C VAL A 281 16.84 -0.44 25.33
N PHE A 282 15.54 -0.14 25.41
CA PHE A 282 14.92 0.19 26.69
C PHE A 282 14.88 -0.99 27.68
N SER A 283 14.78 -2.23 27.18
CA SER A 283 14.87 -3.42 28.02
C SER A 283 16.22 -3.50 28.72
N GLU A 284 17.31 -3.17 28.01
CA GLU A 284 18.67 -3.13 28.54
C GLU A 284 18.84 -2.03 29.61
N PHE A 285 18.14 -0.90 29.46
CA PHE A 285 18.12 0.20 30.44
C PHE A 285 17.13 0.00 31.60
N GLY A 286 16.62 -1.22 31.81
CA GLY A 286 15.80 -1.58 32.97
C GLY A 286 14.28 -1.49 32.79
N PHE A 287 13.78 -1.16 31.59
CA PHE A 287 12.34 -1.16 31.28
C PHE A 287 11.84 -2.52 30.78
N VAL A 288 12.19 -3.62 31.44
CA VAL A 288 11.96 -4.98 30.90
C VAL A 288 10.48 -5.27 30.57
N SER A 289 9.54 -4.88 31.45
CA SER A 289 8.11 -5.12 31.23
C SER A 289 7.40 -4.04 30.41
N SER A 290 8.01 -2.85 30.30
CA SER A 290 7.37 -1.67 29.72
C SER A 290 8.08 -1.11 28.48
N ALA A 291 9.20 -1.69 28.06
CA ALA A 291 10.00 -1.22 26.93
C ALA A 291 9.19 -1.11 25.63
N PHE A 292 8.36 -2.11 25.34
CA PHE A 292 7.47 -2.07 24.18
C PHE A 292 6.43 -0.95 24.29
N ALA A 293 5.85 -0.76 25.48
CA ALA A 293 4.85 0.29 25.72
C ALA A 293 5.48 1.68 25.58
N VAL A 294 6.67 1.92 26.16
CA VAL A 294 7.41 3.18 26.05
C VAL A 294 7.79 3.45 24.60
N SER A 295 8.35 2.46 23.90
CA SER A 295 8.68 2.57 22.47
C SER A 295 7.44 2.89 21.63
N GLY A 296 6.33 2.21 21.91
CA GLY A 296 5.04 2.42 21.26
C GLY A 296 4.46 3.80 21.50
N VAL A 297 4.53 4.32 22.73
CA VAL A 297 4.09 5.69 23.06
C VAL A 297 4.93 6.72 22.32
N ILE A 298 6.25 6.58 22.31
CA ILE A 298 7.16 7.52 21.62
C ILE A 298 6.90 7.50 20.11
N ALA A 299 6.87 6.30 19.51
CA ALA A 299 6.66 6.15 18.08
C ALA A 299 5.25 6.60 17.67
N GLY A 300 4.23 6.23 18.45
CA GLY A 300 2.84 6.61 18.22
C GLY A 300 2.60 8.12 18.34
N LEU A 301 3.13 8.75 19.39
CA LEU A 301 3.05 10.20 19.56
C LEU A 301 3.76 10.93 18.42
N SER A 302 4.94 10.45 18.01
CA SER A 302 5.68 11.01 16.87
C SER A 302 4.87 10.95 15.58
N LEU A 303 4.20 9.82 15.31
CA LEU A 303 3.33 9.67 14.14
C LEU A 303 2.08 10.55 14.22
N ILE A 304 1.45 10.67 15.38
CA ILE A 304 0.27 11.54 15.58
C ILE A 304 0.66 13.00 15.35
N LEU A 305 1.75 13.46 15.97
CA LEU A 305 2.25 14.83 15.80
C LEU A 305 2.59 15.09 14.34
N LEU A 306 3.32 14.19 13.69
CA LEU A 306 3.68 14.37 12.29
C LEU A 306 2.45 14.34 11.37
N SER A 307 1.44 13.50 11.67
CA SER A 307 0.18 13.50 10.92
C SER A 307 -0.60 14.80 11.10
N ALA A 308 -0.61 15.37 12.30
CA ALA A 308 -1.29 16.64 12.58
C ALA A 308 -0.58 17.84 11.93
N PHE A 309 0.75 17.82 11.89
CA PHE A 309 1.58 18.92 11.36
C PHE A 309 2.19 18.61 9.98
N TRP A 310 1.63 17.65 9.24
CA TRP A 310 2.18 17.18 7.97
C TRP A 310 2.37 18.31 6.95
N SER A 311 1.32 19.09 6.68
CA SER A 311 1.35 20.18 5.70
C SER A 311 2.32 21.33 6.10
N PRO A 312 2.30 21.83 7.35
CA PRO A 312 3.30 22.82 7.80
C PRO A 312 4.75 22.34 7.67
N VAL A 313 5.05 21.12 8.13
CA VAL A 313 6.41 20.54 8.06
C VAL A 313 6.85 20.38 6.61
N ARG A 314 5.95 19.89 5.74
CA ARG A 314 6.21 19.76 4.30
C ARG A 314 6.50 21.10 3.67
N THR A 315 5.69 22.12 3.95
CA THR A 315 5.87 23.46 3.38
C THR A 315 7.22 24.06 3.79
N GLY A 316 7.58 23.92 5.08
CA GLY A 316 8.89 24.33 5.60
C GLY A 316 10.04 23.61 4.90
N LEU A 317 9.95 22.29 4.76
CA LEU A 317 10.96 21.48 4.07
C LEU A 317 11.09 21.88 2.59
N LEU A 318 9.98 22.06 1.89
CA LEU A 318 9.96 22.43 0.47
C LEU A 318 10.52 23.82 0.22
N ASN A 319 10.53 24.74 1.21
CA ASN A 319 11.09 26.08 1.06
C ASN A 319 12.62 26.06 0.92
N VAL A 320 13.27 24.97 1.35
CA VAL A 320 14.71 24.76 1.23
C VAL A 320 15.10 24.25 -0.16
N TYR A 321 14.19 23.58 -0.87
CA TYR A 321 14.47 23.02 -2.18
C TYR A 321 14.54 24.08 -3.29
N PRO A 322 15.41 23.91 -4.31
CA PRO A 322 15.39 24.74 -5.51
C PRO A 322 14.03 24.76 -6.20
N SER A 323 13.67 25.89 -6.81
CA SER A 323 12.38 26.08 -7.50
C SER A 323 12.12 25.03 -8.60
N THR A 324 13.17 24.54 -9.25
CA THR A 324 13.10 23.49 -10.29
C THR A 324 12.62 22.15 -9.74
N LEU A 325 13.03 21.77 -8.53
CA LEU A 325 12.59 20.54 -7.84
C LEU A 325 11.20 20.73 -7.26
N ARG A 326 10.96 21.87 -6.59
CA ARG A 326 9.65 22.23 -6.03
C ARG A 326 8.52 22.17 -7.07
N ASN A 327 8.76 22.68 -8.28
CA ASN A 327 7.75 22.68 -9.34
C ASN A 327 7.43 21.30 -9.93
N LYS A 328 8.26 20.28 -9.67
CA LYS A 328 8.01 18.89 -10.09
C LYS A 328 7.22 18.10 -9.04
N LEU A 329 7.32 18.49 -7.78
CA LEU A 329 6.65 17.80 -6.68
C LEU A 329 5.14 18.12 -6.64
N PRO A 330 4.32 17.27 -5.98
CA PRO A 330 2.89 17.51 -5.82
C PRO A 330 2.63 18.89 -5.20
N VAL A 331 1.56 19.57 -5.65
CA VAL A 331 1.29 20.95 -5.25
C VAL A 331 1.03 21.01 -3.73
N THR A 332 1.68 21.93 -3.02
CA THR A 332 1.27 22.33 -1.67
C THR A 332 0.09 23.28 -1.80
N GLN A 333 -1.06 22.94 -1.23
CA GLN A 333 -2.12 23.91 -0.97
C GLN A 333 -1.86 24.62 0.35
#